data_AF-A0A8I0FF25-F1
#
_entry.id   AF-A0A8I0FF25-F1
#
_cell.length_a   1.000
_cell.length_b   1.000
_cell.length_c   1.000
_cell.angle_alpha   90.00
_cell.angle_beta   90.00
_cell.angle_gamma   90.00
#
_symmetry.space_group_name_H-M   'P 1'
#
loop_
_entity.id
_entity.type
_entity.pdbx_description
1 polymer ?
#
loop_
_entity_poly.entity_id
_entity_poly.type
_entity_poly.pdbx_seq_one_letter_code
_entity_poly.pdbx_strand_id
1 'polypeptide(L)' 'GISVSELSIREPKVRDLLAIERIEGEALKEVALIANLTSVPKEVVEDLCIKDYVEIQKVLKDFLSPLEQKI' A
#
# COMPACT_ATOMS: atom_id res chain seq x y z
N GLY A 1 -12.02 -17.30 -5.24
CA GLY A 1 -11.85 -16.05 -4.50
C GLY A 1 -11.05 -16.36 -3.26
N ILE A 2 -9.93 -15.68 -3.06
CA ILE A 2 -9.11 -15.83 -1.86
C ILE A 2 -9.77 -14.95 -0.78
N SER A 3 -10.32 -15.59 0.26
CA SER A 3 -10.89 -14.84 1.39
C SER A 3 -9.76 -14.45 2.34
N VAL A 4 -9.24 -13.23 2.19
CA VAL A 4 -8.30 -12.65 3.14
C VAL A 4 -9.11 -12.08 4.31
N SER A 5 -9.11 -12.77 5.46
CA SER A 5 -9.87 -12.35 6.64
C SER A 5 -9.18 -11.26 7.46
N GLU A 6 -7.84 -11.22 7.43
CA GLU A 6 -7.03 -10.22 8.14
C GLU A 6 -5.82 -9.84 7.27
N LEU A 7 -5.68 -8.54 7.00
CA LEU A 7 -4.56 -7.98 6.25
C LEU A 7 -3.67 -7.19 7.22
N SER A 8 -2.52 -7.76 7.59
CA SER A 8 -1.58 -7.07 8.49
C SER A 8 -0.71 -6.09 7.70
N ILE A 9 -0.95 -4.79 7.87
CA ILE A 9 -0.14 -3.73 7.26
C ILE A 9 1.05 -3.45 8.17
N ARG A 10 2.26 -3.68 7.66
CA ARG A 10 3.49 -3.24 8.34
C ARG A 10 3.81 -1.78 8.02
N GLU A 11 4.61 -1.14 8.86
CA GLU A 11 5.10 0.22 8.60
C GLU A 11 5.91 0.28 7.28
N PRO A 12 5.66 1.29 6.43
CA PRO A 12 6.42 1.51 5.22
C PRO A 12 7.87 1.82 5.56
N LYS A 13 8.80 1.07 4.94
CA LYS A 13 10.23 1.33 5.07
C LYS A 13 10.72 2.06 3.82
N VAL A 14 11.83 2.77 3.94
CA VAL A 14 12.45 3.50 2.83
C VAL A 14 12.72 2.58 1.62
N ARG A 15 13.07 1.30 1.85
CA ARG A 15 13.22 0.30 0.79
C ARG A 15 11.96 0.09 -0.05
N ASP A 16 10.78 0.24 0.54
CA ASP A 16 9.50 0.05 -0.12
C ASP A 16 9.17 1.26 -0.98
N LEU A 17 9.46 2.46 -0.48
CA LEU A 17 9.36 3.71 -1.24
C LEU A 17 10.30 3.71 -2.46
N LEU A 18 11.55 3.27 -2.28
CA LEU A 18 12.51 3.15 -3.38
C LEU A 18 12.11 2.08 -4.41
N ALA A 19 11.40 1.03 -3.98
CA ALA A 19 10.91 -0.01 -4.89
C ALA A 19 9.79 0.52 -5.80
N ILE A 20 8.88 1.34 -5.26
CA ILE A 20 7.78 1.93 -6.03
C ILE A 20 8.23 3.18 -6.82
N GLU A 21 9.30 3.85 -6.42
CA GLU A 21 9.86 4.99 -7.16
C GLU A 21 10.25 4.59 -8.60
N ARG A 22 10.63 3.33 -8.81
CA ARG A 22 10.95 2.74 -10.11
C ARG A 22 9.72 2.37 -10.96
N ILE A 23 8.52 2.44 -10.39
CA ILE A 23 7.26 2.10 -11.07
C ILE A 23 6.65 3.39 -11.61
N GLU A 24 6.21 3.41 -12.87
CA GLU A 24 5.50 4.55 -13.43
C GLU A 24 3.99 4.40 -13.22
N GLY A 25 3.33 5.47 -12.78
CA GLY A 25 1.89 5.51 -12.50
C GLY A 25 1.55 5.42 -11.01
N GLU A 26 0.80 6.41 -10.52
CA GLU A 26 0.45 6.56 -9.10
C GLU A 26 -0.33 5.36 -8.55
N ALA A 27 -1.33 4.89 -9.30
CA ALA A 27 -2.11 3.71 -8.91
C ALA A 27 -1.26 2.44 -8.80
N LEU A 28 -0.31 2.23 -9.74
CA LEU A 28 0.58 1.07 -9.70
C LEU A 28 1.59 1.16 -8.55
N LYS A 29 2.08 2.36 -8.24
CA LYS A 29 2.91 2.61 -7.06
C LYS A 29 2.18 2.26 -5.77
N GLU A 30 0.93 2.69 -5.64
CA GLU A 30 0.10 2.38 -4.47
C GLU A 30 -0.13 0.88 -4.34
N VAL A 31 -0.57 0.20 -5.40
CA VAL A 31 -0.79 -1.26 -5.40
C VAL A 31 0.48 -2.02 -5.01
N ALA A 32 1.63 -1.64 -5.58
CA ALA A 32 2.91 -2.24 -5.24
C ALA A 32 3.33 -1.96 -3.80
N LEU A 33 3.07 -0.75 -3.29
CA LEU A 33 3.34 -0.41 -1.90
C LEU A 33 2.49 -1.26 -0.98
N ILE A 34 1.17 -1.31 -1.21
CA ILE A 34 0.22 -2.10 -0.42
C ILE A 34 0.63 -3.58 -0.40
N ALA A 35 0.97 -4.14 -1.56
CA ALA A 35 1.48 -5.51 -1.70
C ALA A 35 2.73 -5.72 -0.83
N ASN A 36 3.69 -4.79 -0.89
CA ASN A 36 4.90 -4.84 -0.08
C ASN A 36 4.62 -4.74 1.42
N LEU A 37 3.67 -3.91 1.84
CA LEU A 37 3.34 -3.68 3.25
C LEU A 37 2.57 -4.84 3.87
N THR A 38 1.71 -5.47 3.08
CA THR A 38 0.85 -6.58 3.51
C THR A 38 1.49 -7.93 3.27
N SER A 39 2.65 -7.94 2.60
CA SER A 39 3.41 -9.13 2.23
C SER A 39 2.60 -10.11 1.37
N VAL A 40 1.64 -9.58 0.59
CA VAL A 40 0.82 -10.32 -0.36
C VAL A 40 1.27 -9.99 -1.80
N PRO A 41 1.02 -10.87 -2.77
CA PRO A 41 1.28 -10.54 -4.17
C PRO A 41 0.34 -9.44 -4.67
N LYS A 42 0.82 -8.63 -5.62
CA LYS A 42 0.04 -7.55 -6.26
C LYS A 42 -1.32 -8.01 -6.80
N GLU A 43 -1.39 -9.25 -7.31
CA GLU A 43 -2.64 -9.84 -7.84
C GLU A 43 -3.73 -9.92 -6.78
N VAL A 44 -3.35 -10.15 -5.51
CA VAL A 44 -4.31 -10.14 -4.39
C VAL A 44 -4.79 -8.73 -4.10
N VAL A 45 -3.93 -7.72 -4.22
CA VAL A 45 -4.29 -6.30 -4.05
C VAL A 45 -5.19 -5.84 -5.20
N GLU A 46 -4.95 -6.31 -6.42
CA GLU A 46 -5.77 -6.03 -7.60
C GLU A 46 -7.16 -6.70 -7.52
N ASP A 47 -7.26 -7.84 -6.83
CA ASP A 47 -8.53 -8.55 -6.56
C ASP A 47 -9.28 -8.00 -5.32
N LEU A 48 -8.70 -7.03 -4.59
CA LEU A 48 -9.38 -6.40 -3.46
C LEU A 48 -10.60 -5.60 -3.92
N CYS A 49 -11.64 -5.60 -3.08
CA CYS A 49 -12.75 -4.68 -3.29
C CYS A 49 -12.28 -3.22 -3.13
N ILE A 50 -12.87 -2.32 -3.92
CA ILE A 50 -12.56 -0.88 -3.85
C ILE A 50 -12.76 -0.32 -2.43
N LYS A 51 -13.71 -0.86 -1.66
CA LYS A 51 -13.91 -0.48 -0.25
C LYS A 51 -12.65 -0.73 0.59
N ASP A 52 -12.04 -1.91 0.46
CA ASP A 52 -10.81 -2.28 1.18
C ASP A 52 -9.63 -1.47 0.67
N TYR A 53 -9.54 -1.27 -0.65
CA TYR A 53 -8.51 -0.42 -1.27
C TYR A 53 -8.52 1.01 -0.70
N VAL A 54 -9.70 1.62 -0.58
CA VAL A 54 -9.86 2.98 -0.01
C VAL A 54 -9.48 3.02 1.47
N GLU A 55 -9.77 1.97 2.24
CA GLU A 55 -9.40 1.89 3.65
C GLU A 55 -7.89 1.81 3.83
N ILE A 56 -7.23 0.97 3.03
CA ILE A 56 -5.77 0.85 3.03
C ILE A 56 -5.10 2.17 2.60
N GLN A 57 -5.64 2.85 1.57
CA GLN A 57 -5.14 4.17 1.16
C GLN A 57 -5.19 5.19 2.32
N LYS A 58 -6.24 5.18 3.14
CA LYS A 58 -6.35 6.08 4.29
C LYS A 58 -5.27 5.79 5.33
N VAL A 59 -5.08 4.52 5.66
CA VAL A 59 -4.03 4.08 6.59
C VAL A 59 -2.65 4.44 6.05
N LEU A 60 -2.41 4.26 4.76
CA LEU A 60 -1.17 4.63 4.09
C LEU A 60 -0.92 6.14 4.15
N LYS A 61 -1.94 6.96 3.87
CA LYS A 61 -1.86 8.41 4.01
C LYS A 61 -1.59 8.82 5.45
N ASP A 62 -2.18 8.15 6.43
CA ASP A 62 -1.90 8.40 7.85
C ASP A 62 -0.44 8.11 8.21
N PHE A 63 0.16 7.03 7.67
CA PHE A 63 1.59 6.73 7.83
C PHE A 63 2.51 7.77 7.18
N LEU A 64 2.11 8.33 6.04
CA LEU A 64 2.92 9.32 5.31
C LEU A 64 2.67 10.77 5.79
N SER A 65 1.52 11.05 6.39
CA SER A 65 1.15 12.36 6.96
C SER A 65 2.20 12.95 7.91
N PRO A 66 2.83 12.19 8.83
CA PRO A 66 3.87 12.76 9.69
C PRO A 66 5.15 13.20 8.95
N LEU A 67 5.35 12.81 7.69
CA LEU A 67 6.44 13.33 6.86
C LEU A 67 6.15 14.72 6.26
N GLU A 68 4.88 15.12 6.15
CA GLU A 68 4.49 16.43 5.58
C GLU A 68 4.47 17.58 6.60
N GLN A 69 4.62 17.30 7.90
CA GLN A 69 4.53 18.32 8.97
C GLN A 69 5.88 18.88 9.46
N LYS A 70 6.97 18.67 8.73
CA LYS A 70 8.24 19.38 8.98
C LYS A 70 8.79 19.98 7.69
N ILE A 71 8.22 21.11 7.30
CA ILE A 71 8.87 22.12 6.46
C ILE A 71 9.00 23.39 7.30
#